data_AF-A0A0F9S7E8-F1
#
_entry.id   AF-A0A0F9S7E8-F1
#
_cell.length_a   1.000
_cell.length_b   1.000
_cell.length_c   1.000
_cell.angle_alpha   90.00
_cell.angle_beta   90.00
_cell.angle_gamma   90.00
#
_symmetry.space_group_name_H-M   'P 1'
#
loop_
_entity.id
_entity.type
_entity.pdbx_description
1 polymer ?
#
loop_
_entity_poly.entity_id
_entity_poly.type
_entity_poly.pdbx_seq_one_letter_code
_entity_poly.pdbx_strand_id
1 'polypeptide(L)' 'ALGVKTLDIGVPTFGMHSIRELAGSQDAYLLSKALTQFFR' A
#
# COMPACT_ATOMS: atom_id res chain seq x y z
N ALA A 1 -12.40 17.56 10.18
CA ALA A 1 -12.25 16.53 9.12
C ALA A 1 -12.73 17.13 7.79
N LEU A 2 -12.07 16.82 6.67
CA LEU A 2 -12.30 17.49 5.37
C LEU A 2 -13.58 17.05 4.63
N GLY A 3 -14.34 16.06 5.14
CA GLY A 3 -15.59 15.59 4.52
C GLY A 3 -15.40 14.74 3.25
N VAL A 4 -14.16 14.42 2.89
CA VAL A 4 -13.82 13.56 1.75
C VAL A 4 -13.96 12.09 2.18
N LYS A 5 -14.59 11.27 1.33
CA LYS A 5 -14.65 9.81 1.55
C LYS A 5 -13.25 9.23 1.35
N THR A 6 -12.76 8.50 2.34
CA THR A 6 -11.42 7.91 2.35
C THR A 6 -11.48 6.39 2.36
N LEU A 7 -10.47 5.77 1.76
CA LEU A 7 -10.21 4.34 1.84
C LEU A 7 -8.71 4.17 2.04
N ASP A 8 -8.32 3.55 3.14
CA ASP A 8 -6.91 3.27 3.44
C ASP A 8 -6.49 1.95 2.79
N ILE A 9 -5.38 2.00 2.08
CA ILE A 9 -4.81 0.83 1.40
C ILE A 9 -3.31 0.76 1.64
N GLY A 10 -2.75 -0.44 1.46
CA GLY A 10 -1.33 -0.70 1.61
C GLY A 10 -0.97 -2.08 1.08
N VAL A 11 0.23 -2.54 1.39
CA VAL A 11 0.72 -3.89 1.08
C VAL A 11 0.90 -4.69 2.36
N PRO A 12 0.75 -6.02 2.31
CA PRO A 12 1.05 -6.85 3.47
C PRO A 12 2.55 -6.83 3.76
N THR A 13 2.90 -6.74 5.04
CA THR A 13 4.28 -6.81 5.51
C THR A 13 4.41 -7.83 6.63
N PHE A 14 5.61 -8.36 6.81
CA PHE A 14 6.00 -9.12 8.00
C PHE A 14 6.93 -8.28 8.86
N GLY A 15 6.72 -8.35 10.18
CA GLY A 15 7.56 -7.68 11.16
C GLY A 15 7.39 -6.17 11.20
N MET A 16 6.18 -5.64 10.99
CA MET A 16 5.91 -4.21 11.13
C MET A 16 6.41 -3.70 12.50
N HIS A 17 7.16 -2.60 12.50
CA HIS A 17 7.91 -2.03 13.63
C HIS A 17 9.23 -2.74 13.99
N SER A 18 9.74 -3.64 13.15
CA SER A 18 11.08 -4.24 13.28
C SER A 18 12.17 -3.30 12.70
N ILE A 19 13.42 -3.46 13.16
CA ILE A 19 14.59 -2.85 12.50
C ILE A 19 14.74 -3.32 11.04
N ARG A 20 14.16 -4.48 10.71
CA ARG A 20 14.13 -5.03 9.36
C ARG A 20 12.77 -5.67 9.08
N GLU A 21 12.03 -5.05 8.18
CA GLU A 21 10.73 -5.52 7.71
C GLU A 21 10.86 -6.25 6.36
N LEU A 22 9.83 -7.02 6.01
CA LEU A 22 9.74 -7.74 4.74
C LEU A 22 8.37 -7.49 4.10
N ALA A 23 8.35 -7.42 2.77
CA ALA A 23 7.13 -7.41 1.95
C ALA A 23 7.30 -8.41 0.81
N GLY A 24 6.21 -8.83 0.18
CA GLY A 24 6.27 -9.66 -1.01
C GLY A 24 7.02 -8.95 -2.14
N SER A 25 7.82 -9.70 -2.90
CA SER A 25 8.65 -9.15 -3.97
C SER A 25 7.87 -8.44 -5.08
N GLN A 26 6.57 -8.73 -5.21
CA GLN A 26 5.68 -8.15 -6.21
C GLN A 26 4.76 -7.07 -5.64
N ASP A 27 4.66 -6.93 -4.32
CA ASP A 27 3.61 -6.14 -3.68
C ASP A 27 3.72 -4.65 -4.04
N ALA A 28 4.94 -4.11 -4.10
CA ALA A 28 5.18 -2.73 -4.52
C ALA A 28 4.73 -2.46 -5.96
N TYR A 29 4.96 -3.42 -6.87
CA TYR A 29 4.54 -3.31 -8.26
C TYR A 29 3.00 -3.38 -8.39
N LEU A 30 2.36 -4.29 -7.65
CA LEU A 30 0.90 -4.43 -7.65
C LEU A 30 0.22 -3.18 -7.09
N LEU A 31 0.75 -2.59 -6.00
CA LEU A 31 0.25 -1.33 -5.46
C LEU A 31 0.38 -0.19 -6.48
N SER A 32 1.55 -0.08 -7.15
CA SER A 32 1.75 0.90 -8.22
C SER A 32 0.73 0.73 -9.36
N LYS A 33 0.43 -0.50 -9.77
CA LYS A 33 -0.58 -0.79 -10.79
C LYS A 33 -1.99 -0.38 -10.36
N ALA A 34 -2.37 -0.66 -9.11
CA ALA A 34 -3.67 -0.28 -8.56
C ALA A 34 -3.84 1.24 -8.50
N LEU A 35 -2.84 1.96 -7.98
CA LEU A 35 -2.85 3.43 -7.91
C LEU A 35 -2.88 4.06 -9.31
N THR A 36 -2.10 3.51 -10.24
CA THR A 36 -2.11 3.97 -11.63
C THR A 36 -3.48 3.80 -12.27
N GLN A 37 -4.21 2.71 -11.96
CA GLN A 37 -5.59 2.56 -12.43
C GLN A 37 -6.59 3.49 -11.75
N PHE A 38 -6.37 3.83 -10.48
CA PHE A 38 -7.23 4.77 -9.77
C PHE A 38 -7.15 6.20 -10.33
N PHE A 39 -5.99 6.62 -10.83
CA PHE A 39 -5.75 7.97 -11.36
C PHE A 39 -5.88 8.11 -12.89
N ARG A 40 -6.24 7.04 -13.60
CA ARG A 40 -6.61 7.10 -15.02
C ARG A 40 -8.04 7.57 -15.19
#